data_AF-W1J3U0-F1
#
_entry.id   AF-W1J3U0-F1
#
_cell.length_a   1.000
_cell.length_b   1.000
_cell.length_c   1.000
_cell.angle_alpha   90.00
_cell.angle_beta   90.00
_cell.angle_gamma   90.00
#
_symmetry.space_group_name_H-M   'P 1'
#
loop_
_entity.id
_entity.type
_entity.pdbx_description
1 polymer ?
#
loop_
_entity_poly.entity_id
_entity_poly.type
_entity_poly.pdbx_seq_one_letter_code
_entity_poly.pdbx_strand_id
1 'polypeptide(L)'
;MLIRNLAYLSVIHDMKSVAKLAKCVGIQQSTLHRITSGETKDPTYSTLKTIADYFGRTPTELMECDLGEIDGAYPRIHITDVTPKSKFKALPSEIKTAVIDAYKEIVMREVKAFHDPSGISHQTARLENLAESLVNGFSKLIES
;
A
#
# COMPACT_ATOMS: atom_id res chain seq x y z
N MET A 1 10.33 4.62 -20.42
CA MET A 1 10.38 4.44 -18.95
C MET A 1 8.99 4.50 -18.33
N LEU A 2 8.27 5.61 -18.51
CA LEU A 2 6.91 5.84 -17.98
C LEU A 2 5.93 4.66 -18.11
N ILE A 3 5.77 4.10 -19.32
CA ILE A 3 4.83 2.99 -19.58
C ILE A 3 5.15 1.78 -18.70
N ARG A 4 6.44 1.45 -18.56
CA ARG A 4 6.89 0.33 -17.73
C ARG A 4 6.60 0.60 -16.25
N ASN A 5 6.88 1.80 -15.77
CA ASN A 5 6.59 2.20 -14.40
C ASN A 5 5.08 2.19 -14.11
N LEU A 6 4.24 2.63 -15.05
CA LEU A 6 2.80 2.54 -14.93
C LEU A 6 2.29 1.09 -14.90
N ALA A 7 2.88 0.21 -15.71
CA ALA A 7 2.55 -1.21 -15.69
C ALA A 7 2.98 -1.88 -14.38
N TYR A 8 4.14 -1.52 -13.84
CA TYR A 8 4.60 -1.97 -12.53
C TYR A 8 3.63 -1.52 -11.43
N LEU A 9 3.31 -0.23 -11.38
CA LEU A 9 2.39 0.35 -10.40
C LEU A 9 0.97 -0.25 -10.51
N SER A 10 0.49 -0.54 -11.71
CA SER A 10 -0.84 -1.14 -11.88
C SER A 10 -0.91 -2.57 -11.35
N VAL A 11 0.17 -3.35 -11.48
CA VAL A 11 0.26 -4.72 -10.97
C VAL A 11 0.33 -4.76 -9.44
N ILE A 12 1.21 -3.95 -8.82
CA ILE A 12 1.37 -3.95 -7.35
C ILE A 12 0.11 -3.47 -6.60
N HIS A 13 -0.74 -2.68 -7.25
CA HIS A 13 -1.98 -2.15 -6.68
C HIS A 13 -3.25 -2.93 -7.11
N ASP A 14 -3.10 -4.11 -7.73
CA ASP A 14 -4.22 -4.91 -8.26
C ASP A 14 -5.20 -4.11 -9.16
N MET A 15 -4.63 -3.28 -10.03
CA MET A 15 -5.32 -2.45 -11.01
C MET A 15 -5.09 -2.98 -12.43
N LYS A 16 -5.63 -4.17 -12.71
CA LYS A 16 -5.45 -4.88 -13.99
C LYS A 16 -6.12 -4.20 -15.20
N SER A 17 -6.94 -3.16 -14.98
CA SER A 17 -7.67 -2.47 -16.05
C SER A 17 -7.30 -0.99 -16.12
N VAL A 18 -7.03 -0.51 -17.33
CA VAL A 18 -6.79 0.91 -17.63
C VAL A 18 -7.98 1.78 -17.21
N ALA A 19 -9.21 1.27 -17.30
CA ALA A 19 -10.40 2.00 -16.87
C ALA A 19 -10.45 2.18 -15.33
N LYS A 20 -10.08 1.13 -14.58
CA LYS A 20 -9.98 1.19 -13.11
C LYS A 20 -8.89 2.18 -12.70
N LEU A 21 -7.71 2.09 -13.34
CA LEU A 21 -6.59 2.99 -13.10
C LEU A 21 -6.94 4.46 -13.40
N ALA A 22 -7.57 4.73 -14.55
CA ALA A 22 -8.01 6.07 -14.94
C ALA A 22 -8.97 6.69 -13.92
N LYS A 23 -9.95 5.91 -13.45
CA LYS A 23 -10.92 6.32 -12.44
C LYS A 23 -10.26 6.62 -11.09
N CYS A 24 -9.32 5.78 -10.67
CA CYS A 24 -8.59 5.94 -9.41
C CYS A 24 -7.70 7.18 -9.41
N VAL A 25 -6.95 7.41 -10.49
CA VAL A 25 -6.03 8.55 -10.62
C VAL A 25 -6.78 9.85 -10.94
N GLY A 26 -8.02 9.78 -11.43
CA GLY A 26 -8.81 10.96 -11.79
C GLY A 26 -8.46 11.54 -13.16
N ILE A 27 -8.00 10.69 -14.10
CA ILE A 27 -7.65 11.08 -15.47
C ILE A 27 -8.65 10.42 -16.44
N GLN A 28 -8.94 11.07 -17.56
CA GLN A 28 -9.78 10.48 -18.61
C GLN A 28 -9.17 9.17 -19.13
N GLN A 29 -10.00 8.15 -19.30
CA GLN A 29 -9.56 6.84 -19.80
C GLN A 29 -8.86 6.94 -21.16
N SER A 30 -9.36 7.79 -22.06
CA SER A 30 -8.74 8.04 -23.37
C SER A 30 -7.32 8.59 -23.24
N THR A 31 -7.12 9.58 -22.37
CA THR A 31 -5.80 10.15 -22.08
C THR A 31 -4.86 9.10 -21.50
N LEU A 32 -5.32 8.34 -20.49
CA LEU A 32 -4.48 7.32 -19.88
C LEU A 32 -4.13 6.21 -20.87
N HIS A 33 -5.09 5.80 -21.71
CA HIS A 33 -4.86 4.81 -22.76
C HIS A 33 -3.75 5.26 -23.71
N ARG A 34 -3.82 6.50 -24.21
CA ARG A 34 -2.80 7.09 -25.10
C ARG A 34 -1.41 7.13 -24.46
N ILE A 35 -1.33 7.32 -23.14
CA ILE A 35 -0.06 7.29 -22.40
C ILE A 35 0.45 5.85 -22.32
N THR A 36 -0.40 4.91 -21.90
CA THR A 36 -0.02 3.49 -21.74
C THR A 36 0.28 2.78 -23.06
N SER A 37 -0.35 3.20 -24.17
CA SER A 37 -0.09 2.68 -25.51
C SER A 37 1.17 3.29 -26.15
N GLY A 38 1.73 4.35 -25.54
CA GLY A 38 2.90 5.06 -26.07
C GLY A 38 2.60 6.04 -27.20
N GLU A 39 1.33 6.27 -27.53
CA GLU A 39 0.92 7.35 -28.44
C GLU A 39 1.30 8.73 -27.89
N THR A 40 1.24 8.90 -26.57
CA THR A 40 1.69 10.10 -25.86
C THR A 40 2.98 9.77 -25.11
N LYS A 41 4.12 10.11 -25.70
CA LYS A 41 5.44 9.86 -25.12
C LYS A 41 5.75 10.79 -23.94
N ASP A 42 5.31 12.03 -24.04
CA ASP A 42 5.56 13.10 -23.07
C ASP A 42 4.24 13.72 -22.61
N PRO A 43 3.57 13.12 -21.61
CA PRO A 43 2.36 13.69 -21.06
C PRO A 43 2.68 15.02 -20.37
N THR A 44 1.67 15.89 -20.26
CA THR A 44 1.84 17.17 -19.57
C THR A 44 2.28 16.95 -18.12
N TYR A 45 3.09 17.87 -17.59
CA TYR A 45 3.53 17.81 -16.20
C TYR A 45 2.35 17.70 -15.22
N SER A 46 1.23 18.38 -15.50
CA SER A 46 0.01 18.26 -14.70
C SER A 46 -0.52 16.82 -14.65
N THR A 47 -0.61 16.15 -15.80
CA THR A 47 -1.05 14.75 -15.89
C THR A 47 -0.09 13.83 -15.17
N LEU A 48 1.22 14.04 -15.36
CA LEU A 48 2.24 13.27 -14.69
C LEU A 48 2.20 13.43 -13.18
N LYS A 49 2.04 14.67 -12.70
CA LYS A 49 1.93 14.99 -11.29
C LYS A 49 0.70 14.34 -10.66
N THR A 50 -0.44 14.35 -11.33
CA THR A 50 -1.65 13.65 -10.84
C THR A 50 -1.41 12.16 -10.67
N ILE A 51 -0.76 11.50 -11.64
CA ILE A 51 -0.37 10.09 -11.54
C ILE A 51 0.59 9.89 -10.37
N ALA A 52 1.64 10.70 -10.30
CA ALA A 52 2.70 10.58 -9.32
C ALA A 52 2.16 10.75 -7.89
N ASP A 53 1.36 11.79 -7.66
CA ASP A 53 0.71 12.08 -6.37
C ASP A 53 -0.22 10.95 -5.93
N TYR A 54 -0.92 10.30 -6.86
CA TYR A 54 -1.76 9.14 -6.52
C TYR A 54 -0.94 7.95 -6.01
N PHE A 55 0.23 7.70 -6.61
CA PHE A 55 1.10 6.58 -6.27
C PHE A 55 2.18 6.91 -5.23
N GLY A 56 2.24 8.15 -4.74
CA GLY A 56 3.32 8.62 -3.86
C GLY A 56 4.70 8.63 -4.48
N ARG A 57 4.74 8.87 -5.79
CA ARG A 57 5.98 9.08 -6.53
C ARG A 57 6.10 10.51 -6.96
N THR A 58 7.28 10.87 -7.44
CA THR A 58 7.54 12.12 -8.13
C THR A 58 7.41 11.92 -9.65
N PRO A 59 7.08 12.99 -10.41
CA PRO A 59 7.11 12.95 -11.86
C PRO A 59 8.46 12.47 -12.43
N THR A 60 9.55 12.86 -11.79
CA THR A 60 10.91 12.44 -12.16
C THR A 60 11.10 10.93 -11.99
N GLU A 61 10.71 10.36 -10.85
CA GLU A 61 10.78 8.90 -10.65
C GLU A 61 9.97 8.12 -11.68
N LEU A 62 8.80 8.64 -12.09
CA LEU A 62 7.99 8.01 -13.13
C LEU A 62 8.67 8.01 -14.51
N MET A 63 9.46 9.03 -14.83
CA MET A 63 10.04 9.22 -16.18
C MET A 63 11.47 8.73 -16.31
N GLU A 64 12.26 8.82 -15.26
CA GLU A 64 13.72 8.68 -15.35
C GLU A 64 14.23 7.45 -14.61
N CYS A 65 13.45 6.90 -13.68
CA CYS A 65 13.87 5.79 -12.84
C CYS A 65 13.22 4.46 -13.23
N ASP A 66 13.86 3.35 -12.86
CA ASP A 66 13.22 2.02 -12.84
C ASP A 66 12.61 1.78 -11.46
N LEU A 67 11.29 1.92 -11.35
CA LEU A 67 10.62 1.69 -10.07
C LEU A 67 10.73 0.24 -9.58
N GLY A 68 10.83 -0.72 -10.51
CA GLY A 68 11.00 -2.13 -10.14
C GLY A 68 12.35 -2.40 -9.46
N GLU A 69 13.41 -1.73 -9.91
CA GLU A 69 14.72 -1.82 -9.27
C GLU A 69 14.79 -1.04 -7.95
N ILE A 70 14.18 0.15 -7.89
CA ILE A 70 14.16 0.98 -6.67
C ILE A 70 13.43 0.27 -5.53
N ASP A 71 12.34 -0.41 -5.86
CA ASP A 71 11.51 -1.10 -4.88
C ASP A 71 12.05 -2.46 -4.46
N GLY A 72 12.80 -3.14 -5.33
CA GLY A 72 13.37 -4.45 -5.05
C GLY A 72 12.31 -5.47 -4.59
N ALA A 73 12.51 -6.09 -3.43
CA ALA A 73 11.56 -7.04 -2.84
C ALA A 73 10.38 -6.39 -2.09
N TYR A 74 10.43 -5.07 -1.85
CA TYR A 74 9.47 -4.35 -1.02
C TYR A 74 8.98 -3.08 -1.74
N PRO A 75 7.89 -3.16 -2.54
CA PRO A 75 7.28 -1.99 -3.17
C PRO A 75 7.04 -0.89 -2.16
N ARG A 76 7.80 0.21 -2.26
CA ARG A 76 7.64 1.38 -1.40
C ARG A 76 6.42 2.16 -1.87
N ILE A 77 5.25 1.72 -1.44
CA ILE A 77 4.04 2.53 -1.56
C ILE A 77 4.19 3.67 -0.53
N HIS A 78 4.71 4.81 -0.97
CA HIS A 78 4.61 6.03 -0.19
C HIS A 78 3.13 6.38 -0.13
N ILE A 79 2.50 6.10 1.00
CA ILE A 79 1.15 6.58 1.30
C ILE A 79 1.24 8.10 1.25
N THR A 80 0.73 8.72 0.17
CA THR A 80 0.59 10.16 0.13
C THR A 80 -0.37 10.59 1.24
N ASP A 81 -0.11 11.79 1.78
CA ASP A 81 -0.80 12.42 2.91
C ASP A 81 -2.33 12.60 2.72
N VAL A 82 -2.93 12.01 1.68
CA VAL A 82 -4.37 12.02 1.39
C VAL A 82 -5.11 10.84 2.02
N THR A 83 -4.42 9.88 2.66
CA THR A 83 -5.11 8.97 3.59
C THR A 83 -5.47 9.73 4.86
N PRO A 84 -6.69 9.55 5.42
CA PRO A 84 -7.02 10.16 6.69
C PRO A 84 -5.95 9.74 7.70
N LYS A 85 -5.24 10.74 8.25
CA LYS A 85 -4.18 10.59 9.27
C LYS A 85 -4.48 9.34 10.09
N SER A 86 -3.66 8.31 9.93
CA SER A 86 -3.81 7.04 10.63
C SER A 86 -4.25 7.34 12.06
N LYS A 87 -5.44 6.88 12.47
CA LYS A 87 -6.00 7.18 13.81
C LYS A 87 -5.00 6.79 14.90
N PHE A 88 -4.19 5.77 14.64
CA PHE A 88 -3.06 5.37 15.46
C PHE A 88 -2.01 6.49 15.64
N LYS A 89 -1.63 7.22 14.59
CA LYS A 89 -0.73 8.38 14.69
C LYS A 89 -1.34 9.52 15.53
N ALA A 90 -2.66 9.62 15.60
CA ALA A 90 -3.35 10.61 16.43
C ALA A 90 -3.47 10.22 17.91
N LEU A 91 -3.19 8.96 18.28
CA LEU A 91 -3.24 8.53 19.68
C LEU A 91 -2.11 9.17 20.52
N PRO A 92 -2.33 9.38 21.83
CA PRO A 92 -1.27 9.77 22.77
C PRO A 92 -0.10 8.79 22.76
N SER A 93 1.10 9.27 23.10
CA SER A 93 2.33 8.48 23.15
C SER A 93 2.19 7.26 24.05
N GLU A 94 1.51 7.40 25.19
CA GLU A 94 1.35 6.35 26.19
C GLU A 94 0.52 5.20 25.61
N ILE A 95 -0.55 5.52 24.86
CA ILE A 95 -1.43 4.53 24.24
C ILE A 95 -0.73 3.82 23.08
N LYS A 96 0.05 4.54 22.26
CA LYS A 96 0.84 3.93 21.19
C LYS A 96 1.82 2.90 21.74
N THR A 97 2.54 3.26 22.81
CA THR A 97 3.50 2.37 23.47
C THR A 97 2.79 1.14 24.04
N ALA A 98 1.68 1.31 24.74
CA ALA A 98 0.91 0.20 25.28
C ALA A 98 0.40 -0.77 24.19
N VAL A 99 -0.06 -0.25 23.05
CA VAL A 99 -0.50 -1.07 21.91
C VAL A 99 0.67 -1.82 21.29
N ILE A 100 1.81 -1.16 21.10
CA ILE A 100 3.03 -1.79 20.55
C ILE A 100 3.52 -2.89 21.48
N ASP A 101 3.53 -2.65 22.78
CA ASP A 101 4.02 -3.61 23.76
C ASP A 101 3.05 -4.79 23.92
N ALA A 102 1.74 -4.57 23.88
CA ALA A 102 0.75 -5.63 23.83
C ALA A 102 0.91 -6.50 22.58
N TYR A 103 1.16 -5.89 21.41
CA TYR A 103 1.41 -6.62 20.17
C TYR A 103 2.70 -7.45 20.25
N LYS A 104 3.79 -6.87 20.77
CA LYS A 104 5.06 -7.60 20.98
C LYS A 104 4.89 -8.78 21.94
N GLU A 105 4.16 -8.60 23.04
CA GLU A 105 3.83 -9.67 24.00
C GLU A 105 3.06 -10.82 23.31
N ILE A 106 2.04 -10.49 22.52
CA ILE A 106 1.25 -11.45 21.76
C ILE A 106 2.13 -12.22 20.78
N VAL A 107 2.90 -11.51 19.96
CA VAL A 107 3.79 -12.13 18.97
C VAL A 107 4.85 -13.00 19.66
N MET A 108 5.46 -12.54 20.75
CA MET A 108 6.45 -13.34 21.47
C MET A 108 5.85 -14.58 22.13
N ARG A 109 4.60 -14.53 22.62
CA ARG A 109 3.89 -15.70 23.17
C ARG A 109 3.57 -16.71 22.06
N GLU A 110 3.10 -16.25 20.92
CA GLU A 110 2.76 -17.11 19.79
C GLU A 110 4.01 -17.70 19.11
N VAL A 111 5.12 -16.94 19.03
CA VAL A 111 6.38 -17.39 18.42
C VAL A 111 7.20 -18.29 19.34
N LYS A 112 7.12 -18.14 20.67
CA LYS A 112 7.79 -19.06 21.62
C LYS A 112 7.13 -20.44 21.69
N ALA A 113 5.94 -20.62 21.10
CA ALA A 113 5.27 -21.90 20.99
C ALA A 113 5.82 -22.72 19.79
N PHE A 114 7.04 -23.26 19.98
CA PHE A 114 7.56 -24.50 19.41
C PHE A 114 8.24 -24.53 18.01
N HIS A 115 9.33 -25.31 17.98
CA HIS A 115 10.27 -25.61 16.90
C HIS A 115 9.78 -26.68 15.88
N ASP A 116 8.47 -26.96 15.79
CA ASP A 116 7.96 -28.04 14.92
C ASP A 116 7.28 -27.48 13.65
N PRO A 117 7.81 -27.76 12.44
CA PRO A 117 7.30 -27.23 11.17
C PRO A 117 5.95 -27.79 10.71
N SER A 118 5.36 -28.80 11.37
CA SER A 118 4.05 -29.36 10.95
C SER A 118 2.83 -28.51 11.37
N GLY A 119 3.01 -27.53 12.28
CA GLY A 119 1.93 -26.69 12.83
C GLY A 119 1.65 -25.38 12.08
N ILE A 120 2.43 -25.03 11.05
CA ILE A 120 2.48 -23.69 10.46
C ILE A 120 1.12 -23.26 9.85
N SER A 121 0.40 -24.15 9.17
CA SER A 121 -0.90 -23.79 8.56
C SER A 121 -1.97 -23.47 9.62
N HIS A 122 -1.93 -24.17 10.76
CA HIS A 122 -2.86 -23.92 11.86
C HIS A 122 -2.49 -22.65 12.64
N GLN A 123 -1.21 -22.26 12.61
CA GLN A 123 -0.69 -21.01 13.17
C GLN A 123 -1.11 -19.79 12.34
N THR A 124 -1.00 -19.85 11.02
CA THR A 124 -1.41 -18.76 10.12
C THR A 124 -2.88 -18.42 10.34
N ALA A 125 -3.76 -19.42 10.34
CA ALA A 125 -5.19 -19.21 10.57
C ALA A 125 -5.49 -18.61 11.96
N ARG A 126 -4.71 -18.98 12.99
CA ARG A 126 -4.90 -18.43 14.35
C ARG A 126 -4.44 -16.98 14.47
N LEU A 127 -3.31 -16.64 13.84
CA LEU A 127 -2.81 -15.27 13.80
C LEU A 127 -3.71 -14.37 12.97
N GLU A 128 -4.26 -14.87 11.86
CA GLU A 128 -5.25 -14.17 11.04
C GLU A 128 -6.53 -13.88 11.85
N ASN A 129 -7.08 -14.89 12.52
CA ASN A 129 -8.26 -14.73 13.38
C ASN A 129 -8.01 -13.75 14.54
N LEU A 130 -6.80 -13.76 15.11
CA LEU A 130 -6.42 -12.82 16.17
C LEU A 130 -6.30 -11.39 15.65
N ALA A 131 -5.67 -11.20 14.49
CA ALA A 131 -5.58 -9.91 13.82
C ALA A 131 -6.98 -9.36 13.50
N GLU A 132 -7.87 -10.19 12.98
CA GLU A 132 -9.26 -9.82 12.68
C GLU A 132 -10.04 -9.43 13.94
N SER A 133 -9.89 -10.19 15.03
CA SER A 133 -10.55 -9.91 16.30
C SER A 133 -10.06 -8.60 16.93
N LEU A 134 -8.76 -8.30 16.85
CA LEU A 134 -8.19 -7.04 17.29
C LEU A 134 -8.71 -5.85 16.46
N VAL A 135 -8.70 -5.97 15.13
CA VAL A 135 -9.23 -4.94 14.23
C VAL A 135 -10.70 -4.65 14.52
N ASN A 136 -11.49 -5.69 14.76
CA ASN A 136 -12.91 -5.55 15.12
C ASN A 136 -13.10 -4.92 16.51
N GLY A 137 -12.28 -5.30 17.49
CA GLY A 137 -12.30 -4.71 18.83
C GLY A 137 -11.95 -3.22 18.82
N PHE A 138 -10.90 -2.82 18.11
CA PHE A 138 -10.51 -1.42 17.98
C PHE A 138 -11.50 -0.61 17.13
N SER A 139 -12.09 -1.19 16.07
CA SER A 139 -13.11 -0.52 15.26
C SER A 139 -14.33 -0.14 16.11
N LYS A 140 -14.82 -1.04 16.96
CA LYS A 140 -15.94 -0.78 17.88
C LYS A 140 -15.64 0.34 18.90
N LEU A 141 -14.40 0.40 19.37
CA LEU A 141 -13.91 1.42 20.31
C LEU A 141 -13.79 2.82 19.68
N ILE A 142 -13.72 2.89 18.36
CA ILE A 142 -13.61 4.14 17.60
C ILE A 142 -14.99 4.65 17.14
N GLU A 143 -15.98 3.76 17.04
CA GLU A 143 -17.37 4.08 16.66
C GLU A 143 -18.30 4.37 17.85
N SER A 144 -17.85 4.11 19.09
CA SER A 144 -18.54 4.51 20.34
C SER A 144 -18.06 5.88 20.84
#